data_AF-A0AB40DKX9-F1
#
_entry.id   AF-A0AB40DKX9-F1
#
_cell.length_a   1.000
_cell.length_b   1.000
_cell.length_c   1.000
_cell.angle_alpha   90.00
_cell.angle_beta   90.00
_cell.angle_gamma   90.00
#
_symmetry.space_group_name_H-M   'P 1'
#
loop_
_entity.id
_entity.type
_entity.pdbx_description
1 polymer ?
#
loop_
_entity_poly.entity_id
_entity_poly.type
_entity_poly.pdbx_seq_one_letter_code
_entity_poly.pdbx_strand_id
1 'polypeptide(L)'
;MVKRSFTLDISVHDGSNTATQEIFATPEAIWSSFDGTHFLFAIFNDTNVGLMTYPWLSSGASFSRKGIFSENIFPETKIVRYPTPGTANPDVQLWAVDITNLSAIQKFKIKPPASLDGQDYYITSAGWISDTNRKVSVVYMGRSQNYSMISMCSKLQNWNCFEVHSERAPEDEWLDILPHPVFSSDGSSFLLLASIQESGNYQFTHIKHVAISQRKTSVISHGRYEVSNI
;
A
#
# COMPACT_ATOMS: atom_id res chain seq x y z
N MET A 1 -12.97 -9.72 -19.32
CA MET A 1 -11.89 -9.62 -18.33
C MET A 1 -12.25 -8.52 -17.34
N VAL A 2 -12.61 -8.88 -16.10
CA VAL A 2 -12.97 -7.91 -15.06
C VAL A 2 -11.67 -7.48 -14.40
N LYS A 3 -11.09 -6.34 -14.82
CA LYS A 3 -10.02 -5.70 -14.07
C LYS A 3 -10.61 -5.31 -12.71
N ARG A 4 -10.07 -5.82 -11.60
CA ARG A 4 -10.39 -5.27 -10.29
C ARG A 4 -9.94 -3.80 -10.32
N SER A 5 -10.91 -2.89 -10.15
CA SER A 5 -10.61 -1.49 -9.92
C SER A 5 -10.34 -1.37 -8.43
N PHE A 6 -9.09 -1.11 -8.07
CA PHE A 6 -8.75 -0.90 -6.67
C PHE A 6 -9.16 0.51 -6.33
N THR A 7 -10.14 0.59 -5.45
CA THR A 7 -10.68 1.84 -4.96
C THR A 7 -9.93 2.21 -3.68
N LEU A 8 -9.15 3.29 -3.74
CA LEU A 8 -8.77 4.02 -2.54
C LEU A 8 -9.92 4.98 -2.23
N ASP A 9 -10.81 4.58 -1.33
CA ASP A 9 -11.69 5.53 -0.64
C ASP A 9 -10.83 6.30 0.36
N ILE A 10 -10.98 7.60 0.51
CA ILE A 10 -10.44 8.31 1.68
C ILE A 10 -11.53 9.23 2.18
N SER A 11 -12.28 8.74 3.16
CA SER A 11 -13.23 9.55 3.91
C SER A 11 -12.67 9.81 5.29
N VAL A 12 -12.00 10.96 5.46
CA VAL A 12 -11.70 11.49 6.79
C VAL A 12 -12.90 12.31 7.25
N HIS A 13 -14.02 11.67 7.56
CA HIS A 13 -14.99 12.20 8.50
C HIS A 13 -15.97 11.11 8.91
N ASP A 14 -16.07 10.93 10.24
CA ASP A 14 -17.05 10.10 10.95
C ASP A 14 -16.74 8.60 11.04
N GLY A 15 -15.80 8.25 11.93
CA GLY A 15 -15.78 6.99 12.72
C GLY A 15 -15.81 5.63 11.99
N SER A 16 -15.82 5.63 10.66
CA SER A 16 -15.89 4.46 9.79
C SER A 16 -14.67 4.49 8.88
N ASN A 17 -13.62 3.82 9.33
CA ASN A 17 -12.36 3.70 8.62
C ASN A 17 -12.52 2.71 7.46
N THR A 18 -12.99 3.15 6.28
CA THR A 18 -13.00 2.32 5.07
C THR A 18 -11.96 2.74 4.04
N ALA A 19 -11.00 3.57 4.44
CA ALA A 19 -10.09 4.23 3.50
C ALA A 19 -9.00 3.34 2.86
N THR A 20 -8.90 2.10 3.30
CA THR A 20 -7.66 1.32 3.20
C THR A 20 -7.83 -0.09 2.71
N GLN A 21 -9.07 -0.59 2.65
CA GLN A 21 -9.33 -2.03 2.66
C GLN A 21 -8.87 -2.78 1.40
N GLU A 22 -8.62 -2.07 0.29
CA GLU A 22 -8.22 -2.68 -0.99
C GLU A 22 -6.70 -2.78 -1.19
N ILE A 23 -5.92 -1.84 -0.64
CA ILE A 23 -4.46 -1.79 -0.85
C ILE A 23 -3.69 -2.15 0.42
N PHE A 24 -4.12 -1.66 1.58
CA PHE A 24 -3.49 -1.95 2.86
C PHE A 24 -4.38 -2.90 3.66
N ALA A 25 -3.76 -3.89 4.31
CA ALA A 25 -4.50 -4.78 5.19
C ALA A 25 -5.13 -4.03 6.40
N THR A 26 -4.57 -2.87 6.76
CA THR A 26 -5.00 -2.08 7.91
C THR A 26 -5.19 -0.61 7.53
N PRO A 27 -6.00 0.17 8.28
CA PRO A 27 -6.22 1.59 8.02
C PRO A 27 -5.03 2.52 8.20
N GLU A 28 -3.98 2.02 8.82
CA GLU A 28 -2.78 2.78 9.10
C GLU A 28 -1.81 2.72 7.91
N ALA A 29 -1.53 3.86 7.29
CA ALA A 29 -0.44 4.01 6.33
C ALA A 29 0.80 4.61 7.01
N ILE A 30 1.19 4.05 8.15
CA ILE A 30 2.32 4.49 8.99
C ILE A 30 3.18 3.27 9.34
N TRP A 31 4.51 3.42 9.24
CA TRP A 31 5.47 2.34 9.55
C TRP A 31 6.60 2.86 10.45
N SER A 32 6.61 2.42 11.72
CA SER A 32 7.62 2.81 12.70
C SER A 32 8.96 2.10 12.47
N SER A 33 10.06 2.77 12.80
CA SER A 33 11.35 2.10 12.94
C SER A 33 11.38 1.17 14.15
N PHE A 34 12.37 0.27 14.18
CA PHE A 34 12.52 -0.69 15.28
C PHE A 34 12.74 -0.03 16.65
N ASP A 35 13.46 1.08 16.68
CA ASP A 35 13.74 1.86 17.90
C ASP A 35 12.67 2.91 18.22
N GLY A 36 11.66 3.08 17.35
CA GLY A 36 10.59 4.07 17.50
C GLY A 36 11.02 5.53 17.32
N THR A 37 12.26 5.81 16.93
CA THR A 37 12.75 7.19 16.76
C THR A 37 12.45 7.77 15.38
N HIS A 38 12.06 6.92 14.44
CA HIS A 38 11.67 7.30 13.09
C HIS A 38 10.36 6.63 12.71
N PHE A 39 9.64 7.23 11.77
CA PHE A 39 8.50 6.57 11.14
C PHE A 39 8.33 7.03 9.71
N LEU A 40 7.69 6.17 8.91
CA LEU A 40 7.21 6.49 7.59
C LEU A 40 5.72 6.79 7.66
N PHE A 41 5.23 7.69 6.84
CA PHE A 41 3.80 7.86 6.62
C PHE A 41 3.49 8.21 5.17
N ALA A 42 2.37 7.70 4.68
CA ALA A 42 1.87 8.04 3.36
C ALA A 42 0.89 9.23 3.42
N ILE A 43 0.95 10.08 2.41
CA ILE A 43 -0.02 11.14 2.15
C ILE A 43 -0.68 10.80 0.83
N PHE A 44 -2.00 10.78 0.84
CA PHE A 44 -2.82 10.57 -0.34
C PHE A 44 -3.49 11.88 -0.72
N ASN A 45 -3.55 12.17 -2.02
CA ASN A 45 -4.20 13.35 -2.56
C ASN A 45 -5.34 12.96 -3.49
N ASP A 46 -6.57 13.17 -3.02
CA ASP A 46 -7.79 12.78 -3.73
C ASP A 46 -8.43 13.94 -4.50
N THR A 47 -7.72 15.05 -4.71
CA THR A 47 -8.29 16.26 -5.32
C THR A 47 -8.91 15.97 -6.69
N ASN A 48 -8.26 15.12 -7.48
CA ASN A 48 -8.67 14.74 -8.82
C ASN A 48 -9.56 13.47 -8.87
N VAL A 49 -9.83 12.86 -7.72
CA VAL A 49 -10.64 11.64 -7.62
C VAL A 49 -12.12 12.00 -7.71
N GLY A 50 -12.88 11.15 -8.41
CA GLY A 50 -14.33 11.32 -8.56
C GLY A 50 -15.08 11.36 -7.22
N LEU A 51 -16.28 11.94 -7.24
CA LEU A 51 -17.16 11.98 -6.08
C LEU A 51 -18.28 10.96 -6.26
N MET A 52 -18.51 10.15 -5.23
CA MET A 52 -19.68 9.31 -5.10
C MET A 52 -20.61 9.90 -4.05
N THR A 53 -21.90 9.98 -4.39
CA THR A 53 -22.94 10.54 -3.54
C THR A 53 -23.94 9.45 -3.20
N TYR A 54 -24.28 9.29 -1.91
CA TYR A 54 -25.21 8.26 -1.47
C TYR A 54 -26.12 8.76 -0.33
N PRO A 55 -27.35 8.25 -0.21
CA PRO A 55 -28.25 8.59 0.88
C PRO A 55 -27.80 7.94 2.19
N TRP A 56 -27.82 8.70 3.28
CA TRP A 56 -27.51 8.27 4.63
C TRP A 56 -28.78 8.16 5.46
N LEU A 57 -29.19 6.92 5.71
CA LEU A 57 -30.32 6.59 6.56
C LEU A 57 -29.80 6.47 8.00
N SER A 58 -29.91 7.53 8.79
CA SER A 58 -29.61 7.43 10.22
C SER A 58 -30.68 6.54 10.89
N SER A 59 -30.26 5.71 11.84
CA SER A 59 -31.12 4.82 12.63
C SER A 59 -32.15 5.56 13.51
N GLY A 60 -32.10 6.90 13.52
CA GLY A 60 -33.03 7.81 14.15
C GLY A 60 -34.23 8.22 13.28
N ALA A 61 -34.42 7.63 12.09
CA ALA A 61 -35.70 7.69 11.38
C ALA A 61 -36.78 6.86 12.13
N SER A 62 -36.97 7.18 13.41
CA SER A 62 -38.05 6.68 14.23
C SER A 62 -39.30 7.39 13.75
N PHE A 63 -40.26 6.64 13.22
CA PHE A 63 -41.61 7.10 12.98
C PHE A 63 -42.30 7.36 14.33
N SER A 64 -41.84 8.39 15.06
CA SER A 64 -42.39 8.76 16.36
C SER A 64 -43.78 9.35 16.16
N ARG A 65 -44.77 8.49 16.40
CA ARG A 65 -46.15 8.84 16.66
C ARG A 65 -46.17 9.88 17.79
N LYS A 66 -46.60 11.10 17.45
CA LYS A 66 -46.84 12.29 18.31
C LYS A 66 -45.66 13.28 18.42
N GLY A 67 -45.68 14.27 17.53
CA GLY A 67 -46.03 15.62 17.98
C GLY A 67 -44.95 16.52 18.59
N ILE A 68 -43.67 16.39 18.23
CA ILE A 68 -42.65 17.45 18.39
C ILE A 68 -41.75 17.41 17.14
N PHE A 69 -41.80 18.46 16.31
CA PHE A 69 -41.02 18.57 15.09
C PHE A 69 -39.54 18.87 15.41
N SER A 70 -38.59 17.97 15.09
CA SER A 70 -37.21 18.33 14.67
C SER A 70 -36.30 17.11 14.35
N GLU A 71 -36.74 16.10 13.61
CA GLU A 71 -35.78 15.10 13.08
C GLU A 71 -36.04 14.88 11.59
N ASN A 72 -34.97 14.97 10.80
CA ASN A 72 -34.97 15.04 9.34
C ASN A 72 -35.89 13.99 8.70
N ILE A 73 -36.97 14.46 8.07
CA ILE A 73 -37.97 13.61 7.38
C ILE A 73 -37.39 12.99 6.10
N PHE A 74 -36.28 13.54 5.59
CA PHE A 74 -35.57 13.06 4.41
C PHE A 74 -34.14 12.64 4.78
N PRO A 75 -33.61 11.56 4.18
CA PRO A 75 -32.25 11.12 4.41
C PRO A 75 -31.23 12.20 4.07
N GLU A 76 -30.19 12.31 4.89
CA GLU A 76 -29.05 13.16 4.58
C GLU A 76 -28.30 12.58 3.37
N THR A 77 -27.62 13.41 2.60
CA THR A 77 -26.75 12.97 1.51
C THR A 77 -25.30 13.02 1.96
N LYS A 78 -24.57 11.90 1.86
CA LYS A 78 -23.13 11.85 2.11
C LYS A 78 -22.37 11.81 0.78
N ILE A 79 -21.18 12.38 0.78
CA ILE A 79 -20.30 12.48 -0.39
C ILE A 79 -18.93 11.92 0.02
N VAL A 80 -18.37 11.04 -0.81
CA VAL A 80 -17.04 10.43 -0.61
C VAL A 80 -16.24 10.49 -1.91
N ARG A 81 -14.91 10.58 -1.79
CA ARG A 81 -13.98 10.46 -2.92
C ARG A 81 -13.83 8.98 -3.28
N TYR A 82 -14.33 8.60 -4.45
CA TYR A 82 -14.37 7.21 -4.90
C TYR A 82 -13.92 7.12 -6.38
N PRO A 83 -12.75 6.53 -6.67
CA PRO A 83 -12.32 6.29 -8.03
C PRO A 83 -13.10 5.13 -8.65
N THR A 84 -13.86 5.41 -9.70
CA THR A 84 -14.51 4.36 -10.52
C THR A 84 -13.53 3.83 -11.58
N PRO A 85 -13.78 2.63 -12.16
CA PRO A 85 -12.87 2.04 -13.13
C PRO A 85 -12.53 2.98 -14.29
N GLY A 86 -11.24 3.21 -14.52
CA GLY A 86 -10.75 4.10 -15.58
C GLY A 86 -10.69 5.59 -15.24
N THR A 87 -11.12 6.01 -14.04
CA THR A 87 -11.00 7.41 -13.57
C THR A 87 -9.70 7.65 -12.80
N ALA A 88 -9.38 8.90 -12.45
CA ALA A 88 -8.15 9.20 -11.73
C ALA A 88 -8.12 8.55 -10.33
N ASN A 89 -6.98 7.95 -9.98
CA ASN A 89 -6.71 7.43 -8.64
C ASN A 89 -6.11 8.55 -7.75
N PRO A 90 -6.10 8.38 -6.43
CA PRO A 90 -5.32 9.25 -5.55
C PRO A 90 -3.84 9.24 -5.88
N ASP A 91 -3.21 10.42 -5.84
CA ASP A 91 -1.75 10.49 -5.87
C ASP A 91 -1.20 10.15 -4.48
N VAL A 92 -0.15 9.33 -4.42
CA VAL A 92 0.47 8.92 -3.16
C VAL A 92 1.90 9.44 -3.02
N GLN A 93 2.21 9.98 -1.84
CA GLN A 93 3.55 10.39 -1.44
C GLN A 93 3.97 9.71 -0.15
N LEU A 94 5.21 9.25 -0.06
CA LEU A 94 5.76 8.66 1.16
C LEU A 94 6.78 9.60 1.78
N TRP A 95 6.71 9.74 3.10
CA TRP A 95 7.59 10.61 3.87
C TRP A 95 8.23 9.84 5.03
N ALA A 96 9.51 10.08 5.27
CA ALA A 96 10.22 9.64 6.46
C ALA A 96 10.34 10.80 7.45
N VAL A 97 10.14 10.50 8.73
CA VAL A 97 10.24 11.46 9.83
C VAL A 97 11.25 10.96 10.84
N ASP A 98 12.12 11.87 11.28
CA ASP A 98 13.03 11.68 12.41
C ASP A 98 12.51 12.50 13.59
N ILE A 99 12.15 11.80 14.68
CA ILE A 99 11.64 12.37 15.93
C ILE A 99 12.63 12.20 17.09
N THR A 100 13.89 11.88 16.81
CA THR A 100 14.94 11.79 17.85
C THR A 100 15.04 13.07 18.68
N ASN A 101 14.84 14.24 18.05
CA ASN A 101 14.74 15.53 18.71
C ASN A 101 13.36 16.15 18.47
N LEU A 102 12.49 16.09 19.49
CA LEU A 102 11.12 16.62 19.41
C LEU A 102 11.06 18.14 19.16
N SER A 103 12.11 18.88 19.50
CA SER A 103 12.19 20.32 19.23
C SER A 103 12.54 20.63 17.77
N ALA A 104 13.07 19.65 17.03
CA ALA A 104 13.57 19.82 15.67
C ALA A 104 13.26 18.59 14.81
N ILE A 105 11.97 18.31 14.61
CA ILE A 105 11.49 17.20 13.79
C ILE A 105 11.93 17.39 12.34
N GLN A 106 12.62 16.38 11.78
CA GLN A 106 13.04 16.41 10.38
C GLN A 106 12.11 15.53 9.54
N LYS A 107 11.70 16.04 8.36
CA LYS A 107 10.84 15.32 7.42
C LYS A 107 11.54 15.24 6.07
N PHE A 108 11.50 14.05 5.47
CA PHE A 108 12.15 13.75 4.21
C PHE A 108 11.17 13.08 3.25
N LYS A 109 11.04 13.62 2.05
CA LYS A 109 10.24 13.00 1.00
C LYS A 109 10.99 11.81 0.42
N ILE A 110 10.38 10.62 0.43
CA ILE A 110 10.90 9.45 -0.27
C ILE A 110 10.62 9.63 -1.76
N LYS A 111 11.65 9.50 -2.58
CA LYS A 111 11.56 9.71 -4.03
C LYS A 111 11.52 8.37 -4.74
N PRO A 112 10.40 8.00 -5.40
CA PRO A 112 10.29 6.75 -6.12
C PRO A 112 11.37 6.59 -7.21
N PRO A 113 11.63 5.36 -7.67
CA PRO A 113 12.51 5.13 -8.82
C PRO A 113 12.00 5.85 -10.07
N ALA A 114 12.93 6.38 -10.89
CA ALA A 114 12.59 7.15 -12.10
C ALA A 114 11.77 6.36 -13.15
N SER A 115 11.75 5.03 -13.08
CA SER A 115 10.91 4.18 -13.92
C SER A 115 9.40 4.34 -13.64
N LEU A 116 9.03 4.96 -12.51
CA LEU A 116 7.65 5.28 -12.15
C LEU A 116 7.26 6.72 -12.51
N ASP A 117 8.18 7.53 -13.06
CA ASP A 117 7.87 8.92 -13.42
C ASP A 117 6.80 8.97 -14.51
N GLY A 118 5.71 9.69 -14.24
CA GLY A 118 4.56 9.82 -15.13
C GLY A 118 3.70 8.56 -15.26
N GLN A 119 3.92 7.54 -14.41
CA GLN A 119 3.09 6.34 -14.33
C GLN A 119 2.17 6.40 -13.11
N ASP A 120 0.95 5.90 -13.25
CA ASP A 120 0.07 5.67 -12.11
C ASP A 120 0.53 4.42 -11.35
N TYR A 121 0.75 4.55 -10.04
CA TYR A 121 1.14 3.45 -9.17
C TYR A 121 0.47 3.55 -7.80
N TYR A 122 0.45 2.41 -7.11
CA TYR A 122 0.08 2.27 -5.72
C TYR A 122 1.33 2.02 -4.87
N ILE A 123 1.34 2.49 -3.63
CA ILE A 123 2.25 1.96 -2.60
C ILE A 123 1.48 0.87 -1.87
N THR A 124 1.91 -0.38 -1.99
CA THR A 124 1.24 -1.51 -1.33
C THR A 124 1.85 -1.82 0.03
N SER A 125 3.13 -1.48 0.22
CA SER A 125 3.82 -1.71 1.48
C SER A 125 5.07 -0.84 1.60
N ALA A 126 5.44 -0.47 2.82
CA ALA A 126 6.70 0.19 3.12
C ALA A 126 7.24 -0.29 4.47
N GLY A 127 8.54 -0.13 4.71
CA GLY A 127 9.17 -0.60 5.93
C GLY A 127 10.59 -0.10 6.08
N TRP A 128 11.08 -0.10 7.33
CA TRP A 128 12.49 0.21 7.61
C TRP A 128 13.35 -1.02 7.38
N ILE A 129 14.54 -0.80 6.83
CA ILE A 129 15.56 -1.83 6.66
C ILE A 129 16.65 -1.55 7.69
N SER A 130 17.08 -2.59 8.41
CA SER A 130 18.09 -2.50 9.47
C SER A 130 17.60 -1.74 10.71
N ASP A 131 18.41 -1.81 11.77
CA ASP A 131 18.25 -1.06 13.03
C ASP A 131 18.83 0.37 12.95
N THR A 132 19.57 0.69 11.88
CA THR A 132 20.27 1.98 11.73
C THR A 132 19.39 3.15 11.27
N ASN A 133 18.12 2.92 10.92
CA ASN A 133 17.18 3.95 10.41
C ASN A 133 17.70 4.78 9.22
N ARG A 134 18.57 4.17 8.39
CA ARG A 134 19.18 4.83 7.22
C ARG A 134 18.67 4.31 5.89
N LYS A 135 17.96 3.20 5.90
CA LYS A 135 17.45 2.52 4.72
C LYS A 135 15.99 2.15 4.93
N VAL A 136 15.21 2.23 3.87
CA VAL A 136 13.80 1.85 3.84
C VAL A 136 13.53 1.05 2.58
N SER A 137 12.55 0.17 2.65
CA SER A 137 11.99 -0.59 1.53
C SER A 137 10.62 -0.04 1.20
N VAL A 138 10.33 0.11 -0.09
CA VAL A 138 9.00 0.50 -0.57
C VAL A 138 8.61 -0.43 -1.70
N VAL A 139 7.40 -0.97 -1.61
CA VAL A 139 6.78 -1.81 -2.63
C VAL A 139 5.78 -0.98 -3.42
N TYR A 140 6.06 -0.84 -4.70
CA TYR A 140 5.21 -0.14 -5.66
C TYR A 140 4.50 -1.16 -6.55
N MET A 141 3.24 -0.92 -6.86
CA MET A 141 2.48 -1.72 -7.81
C MET A 141 1.92 -0.81 -8.90
N GLY A 142 2.13 -1.17 -10.16
CA GLY A 142 1.57 -0.41 -11.28
C GLY A 142 0.04 -0.44 -11.27
N ARG A 143 -0.61 0.58 -11.83
CA ARG A 143 -2.08 0.66 -11.89
C ARG A 143 -2.77 -0.55 -12.54
N SER A 144 -2.12 -1.19 -13.52
CA SER A 144 -2.60 -2.43 -14.17
C SER A 144 -2.37 -3.70 -13.35
N GLN A 145 -1.61 -3.61 -12.24
CA GLN A 145 -1.30 -4.69 -11.30
C GLN A 145 -0.66 -5.95 -11.89
N ASN A 146 -0.13 -5.85 -13.09
CA ASN A 146 0.68 -6.89 -13.72
C ASN A 146 2.18 -6.71 -13.43
N TYR A 147 2.54 -5.70 -12.64
CA TYR A 147 3.92 -5.37 -12.29
C TYR A 147 4.01 -4.83 -10.87
N SER A 148 4.87 -5.45 -10.06
CA SER A 148 5.20 -5.05 -8.70
C SER A 148 6.71 -4.88 -8.58
N MET A 149 7.13 -3.82 -7.91
CA MET A 149 8.53 -3.43 -7.75
C MET A 149 8.85 -3.23 -6.28
N ILE A 150 9.89 -3.91 -5.82
CA ILE A 150 10.50 -3.67 -4.51
C ILE A 150 11.69 -2.74 -4.73
N SER A 151 11.69 -1.65 -3.99
CA SER A 151 12.74 -0.63 -4.06
C SER A 151 13.41 -0.45 -2.71
N MET A 152 14.68 -0.01 -2.74
CA MET A 152 15.40 0.43 -1.56
C MET A 152 15.74 1.90 -1.68
N CYS A 153 15.55 2.64 -0.59
CA CYS A 153 15.86 4.07 -0.51
C CYS A 153 16.77 4.30 0.69
N SER A 154 17.73 5.23 0.58
CA SER A 154 18.68 5.48 1.66
C SER A 154 18.88 6.96 1.98
N LYS A 155 19.09 7.28 3.26
CA LYS A 155 19.43 8.63 3.73
C LYS A 155 20.71 9.15 3.06
N LEU A 156 21.68 8.25 2.83
CA LEU A 156 22.94 8.51 2.14
C LEU A 156 22.77 9.00 0.70
N GLN A 157 21.68 8.59 0.03
CA GLN A 157 21.34 9.00 -1.34
C GLN A 157 20.19 10.01 -1.35
N ASN A 158 20.05 10.81 -0.29
CA ASN A 158 18.99 11.81 -0.15
C ASN A 158 17.58 11.24 -0.37
N TRP A 159 17.34 10.02 0.11
CA TRP A 159 16.08 9.30 0.00
C TRP A 159 15.61 9.02 -1.42
N ASN A 160 16.53 8.99 -2.39
CA ASN A 160 16.28 8.44 -3.71
C ASN A 160 16.17 6.91 -3.61
N CYS A 161 15.11 6.36 -4.19
CA CYS A 161 14.89 4.93 -4.27
C CYS A 161 15.44 4.36 -5.59
N PHE A 162 15.89 3.12 -5.55
CA PHE A 162 16.24 2.33 -6.73
C PHE A 162 15.57 0.96 -6.64
N GLU A 163 15.22 0.40 -7.79
CA GLU A 163 14.67 -0.94 -7.90
C GLU A 163 15.70 -1.99 -7.46
N VAL A 164 15.29 -2.90 -6.58
CA VAL A 164 16.11 -4.06 -6.17
C VAL A 164 15.55 -5.38 -6.67
N HIS A 165 14.25 -5.44 -6.93
CA HIS A 165 13.57 -6.61 -7.48
C HIS A 165 12.22 -6.22 -8.07
N SER A 166 11.74 -6.99 -9.04
CA SER A 166 10.36 -6.90 -9.50
C SER A 166 9.76 -8.24 -9.86
N GLU A 167 8.44 -8.32 -9.74
CA GLU A 167 7.61 -9.42 -10.18
C GLU A 167 6.71 -8.95 -11.32
N ARG A 168 6.42 -9.84 -12.27
CA ARG A 168 5.49 -9.62 -13.37
C ARG A 168 4.45 -10.72 -13.39
N ALA A 169 3.20 -10.35 -13.57
CA ALA A 169 2.15 -11.32 -13.80
C ALA A 169 2.36 -12.01 -15.16
N PRO A 170 1.93 -13.27 -15.30
CA PRO A 170 1.73 -13.90 -16.59
C PRO A 170 0.74 -13.11 -17.47
N GLU A 171 0.70 -13.47 -18.75
CA GLU A 171 -0.24 -12.86 -19.69
C GLU A 171 -1.68 -13.06 -19.21
N ASP A 172 -2.49 -11.99 -19.32
CA ASP A 172 -3.89 -11.96 -18.88
C ASP A 172 -4.15 -12.24 -17.38
N GLU A 173 -3.12 -12.17 -16.54
CA GLU A 173 -3.21 -12.31 -15.08
C GLU A 173 -2.80 -11.01 -14.34
N TRP A 174 -3.01 -10.98 -13.02
CA TRP A 174 -2.56 -9.91 -12.13
C TRP A 174 -1.72 -10.48 -11.00
N LEU A 175 -0.97 -9.62 -10.33
CA LEU A 175 -0.23 -9.95 -9.12
C LEU A 175 -1.11 -9.71 -7.89
N ASP A 176 -1.02 -10.62 -6.92
CA ASP A 176 -1.59 -10.39 -5.60
C ASP A 176 -0.78 -9.36 -4.82
N ILE A 177 -1.46 -8.64 -3.93
CA ILE A 177 -0.81 -7.79 -2.94
C ILE A 177 -0.34 -8.69 -1.80
N LEU A 178 0.98 -8.83 -1.67
CA LEU A 178 1.62 -9.70 -0.70
C LEU A 178 2.19 -8.88 0.48
N PRO A 179 2.41 -9.51 1.65
CA PRO A 179 3.02 -8.86 2.81
C PRO A 179 4.38 -8.22 2.50
N HIS A 180 4.80 -7.30 3.38
CA HIS A 180 6.09 -6.63 3.23
C HIS A 180 7.24 -7.66 3.18
N PRO A 181 8.22 -7.50 2.28
CA PRO A 181 9.38 -8.39 2.23
C PRO A 181 10.18 -8.33 3.54
N VAL A 182 10.67 -9.49 3.99
CA VAL A 182 11.46 -9.60 5.23
C VAL A 182 12.93 -9.45 4.88
N PHE A 183 13.51 -8.29 5.21
CA PHE A 183 14.92 -7.98 4.92
C PHE A 183 15.87 -8.57 5.96
N SER A 184 17.07 -8.94 5.51
CA SER A 184 18.20 -9.17 6.39
C SER A 184 18.59 -7.88 7.13
N SER A 185 19.23 -8.00 8.29
CA SER A 185 19.61 -6.85 9.13
C SER A 185 20.56 -5.85 8.44
N ASP A 186 21.36 -6.30 7.48
CA ASP A 186 22.25 -5.47 6.67
C ASP A 186 21.58 -4.92 5.38
N GLY A 187 20.41 -5.45 5.04
CA GLY A 187 19.67 -5.17 3.80
C GLY A 187 20.36 -5.71 2.55
N SER A 188 21.19 -6.76 2.66
CA SER A 188 21.85 -7.40 1.51
C SER A 188 20.99 -8.47 0.83
N SER A 189 19.98 -9.00 1.52
CA SER A 189 18.98 -9.91 0.97
C SER A 189 17.62 -9.73 1.64
N PHE A 190 16.60 -10.35 1.06
CA PHE A 190 15.28 -10.42 1.67
C PHE A 190 14.51 -11.67 1.22
N LEU A 191 13.49 -12.02 1.99
CA LEU A 191 12.49 -13.00 1.63
C LEU A 191 11.20 -12.29 1.22
N LEU A 192 10.56 -12.79 0.16
CA LEU A 192 9.23 -12.37 -0.24
C LEU A 192 8.38 -13.60 -0.56
N LEU A 193 7.08 -13.44 -0.47
CA LEU A 193 6.14 -14.36 -1.09
C LEU A 193 6.03 -14.01 -2.58
N ALA A 194 5.91 -15.01 -3.44
CA ALA A 194 5.65 -14.85 -4.87
C ALA A 194 4.91 -16.06 -5.42
N SER A 195 4.11 -15.86 -6.47
CA SER A 195 3.50 -16.95 -7.21
C SER A 195 4.57 -17.70 -8.01
N ILE A 196 4.72 -19.00 -7.76
CA ILE A 196 5.70 -19.86 -8.43
C ILE A 196 4.98 -20.99 -9.15
N GLN A 197 5.37 -21.23 -10.40
CA GLN A 197 4.90 -22.37 -11.19
C GLN A 197 5.61 -23.65 -10.74
N GLU A 198 4.85 -24.58 -10.15
CA GLU A 198 5.39 -25.84 -9.61
C GLU A 198 5.20 -27.03 -10.56
N SER A 199 3.97 -27.25 -11.04
CA SER A 199 3.68 -28.38 -11.93
C SER A 199 2.59 -28.03 -12.95
N GLY A 200 2.89 -28.20 -14.23
CA GLY A 200 1.96 -27.85 -15.31
C GLY A 200 1.58 -26.37 -15.25
N ASN A 201 0.29 -26.06 -15.30
CA ASN A 201 -0.23 -24.69 -15.26
C ASN A 201 -0.63 -24.22 -13.85
N TYR A 202 -0.32 -25.00 -12.80
CA TYR A 202 -0.67 -24.63 -11.43
C TYR A 202 0.44 -23.80 -10.81
N GLN A 203 0.06 -22.63 -10.31
CA GLN A 203 0.92 -21.75 -9.54
C GLN A 203 0.51 -21.80 -8.06
N PHE A 204 1.51 -21.71 -7.18
CA PHE A 204 1.30 -21.66 -5.73
C PHE A 204 2.18 -20.56 -5.14
N THR A 205 1.69 -19.89 -4.12
CA THR A 205 2.46 -18.87 -3.39
C THR A 205 3.54 -19.53 -2.56
N HIS A 206 4.81 -19.20 -2.85
CA HIS A 206 5.99 -19.76 -2.19
C HIS A 206 6.98 -18.67 -1.77
N ILE A 207 7.91 -19.04 -0.91
CA ILE A 207 8.96 -18.15 -0.41
C ILE A 207 10.09 -18.08 -1.45
N LYS A 208 10.38 -16.86 -1.89
CA LYS A 208 11.51 -16.51 -2.73
C LYS A 208 12.53 -15.75 -1.89
N HIS A 209 13.80 -16.11 -2.04
CA HIS A 209 14.94 -15.42 -1.46
C HIS A 209 15.66 -14.63 -2.56
N VAL A 210 15.87 -13.35 -2.31
CA VAL A 210 16.55 -12.43 -3.23
C VAL A 210 17.80 -11.90 -2.56
N ALA A 211 18.97 -12.31 -3.05
CA ALA A 211 20.27 -11.78 -2.64
C ALA A 211 20.66 -10.62 -3.56
N ILE A 212 20.48 -9.39 -3.07
CA ILE A 212 20.70 -8.15 -3.82
C ILE A 212 22.16 -7.99 -4.20
N SER A 213 23.07 -8.21 -3.24
CA SER A 213 24.52 -8.09 -3.43
C SER A 213 25.07 -9.07 -4.47
N GLN A 214 24.48 -10.26 -4.54
CA GLN A 214 24.88 -11.34 -5.46
C GLN A 214 24.06 -11.36 -6.76
N ARG A 215 23.03 -10.50 -6.88
CA ARG A 215 22.03 -10.51 -7.96
C ARG A 215 21.48 -11.92 -8.23
N LYS A 216 21.20 -12.65 -7.16
CA LYS A 216 20.75 -14.04 -7.22
C LYS A 216 19.38 -14.18 -6.58
N THR A 217 18.51 -14.90 -7.26
CA THR A 217 17.16 -15.22 -6.77
C THR A 217 17.01 -16.73 -6.70
N SER A 218 16.44 -17.23 -5.59
CA SER A 218 16.19 -18.66 -5.38
C SER A 218 14.85 -18.86 -4.70
N VAL A 219 14.06 -19.83 -5.17
CA VAL A 219 12.84 -20.27 -4.48
C VAL A 219 13.26 -21.26 -3.39
N ILE A 220 12.76 -21.09 -2.16
CA ILE A 220 13.18 -21.88 -0.99
C ILE A 220 12.05 -22.73 -0.38
N SER A 221 10.81 -22.59 -0.84
CA SER A 221 9.71 -23.52 -0.56
C SER A 221 9.13 -24.06 -1.86
N HIS A 222 8.63 -25.29 -1.85
CA HIS A 222 8.09 -25.95 -3.04
C HIS A 222 6.95 -26.89 -2.69
N GLY A 223 6.09 -27.19 -3.68
CA GLY A 223 4.99 -28.14 -3.54
C GLY A 223 3.61 -27.56 -3.79
N ARG A 224 2.59 -28.42 -3.67
CA ARG A 224 1.17 -28.10 -3.96
C ARG A 224 0.44 -27.55 -2.74
N TYR A 225 0.99 -26.48 -2.16
CA TYR A 225 0.41 -25.76 -1.04
C TYR A 225 0.87 -24.30 -1.12
N GLU A 226 0.15 -23.41 -0.44
CA GLU A 226 0.48 -22.00 -0.39
C GLU A 226 1.06 -21.61 0.97
N VAL A 227 2.13 -20.82 0.93
CA VAL A 227 2.68 -20.15 2.11
C VAL A 227 1.92 -18.85 2.32
N SER A 228 1.29 -18.70 3.48
CA SER A 228 0.50 -17.51 3.81
C SER A 228 1.33 -16.37 4.40
N ASN A 229 2.34 -16.70 5.21
CA ASN A 229 3.20 -15.73 5.90
C ASN A 229 4.64 -16.29 6.06
N ILE A 230 5.60 -15.38 6.24
CA ILE A 230 7.01 -15.66 6.51
C ILE A 230 7.30 -15.41 7.99
#